data_AF-A0AA39GW73-F1
#
_entry.id   AF-A0AA39GW73-F1
#
_cell.length_a   1.000
_cell.length_b   1.000
_cell.length_c   1.000
_cell.angle_alpha   90.00
_cell.angle_beta   90.00
_cell.angle_gamma   90.00
#
_symmetry.space_group_name_H-M   'P 1'
#
loop_
_entity.id
_entity.type
_entity.pdbx_description
1 polymer ?
#
loop_
_entity_poly.entity_id
_entity_poly.type
_entity_poly.pdbx_seq_one_letter_code
_entity_poly.pdbx_strand_id
1 'polypeptide(L)'
;MADEICILSSDDEAPPEEQQVSILEQRKLQYGALIGQGTNKGSTWINDRTVFDYLSLKLPEFLVIEPLVLQAGYNIDLRGIIGSREDAPKGVVLMPMQHENHWILGILEIQLGMVAVFDTLRKELDEDVWMKMEDVAKALIKKFPGTGSNHRTSNAVYVIQARDDQYAMQFDLVNCGPLICMLACAYSARESLFFNEDDITKWREQTFEFLVKTEVNVQSYRIVPPKEADKAPKRASLKKTKKTKKAS
;
A
#
# COMPACT_ATOMS: atom_id res chain seq x y z
N MET A 1 -14.12 20.94 -34.79
CA MET A 1 -13.09 19.89 -34.77
C MET A 1 -13.42 19.06 -33.56
N ALA A 2 -14.02 17.89 -33.81
CA ALA A 2 -14.54 17.00 -32.78
C ALA A 2 -13.47 15.94 -32.53
N ASP A 3 -13.08 15.79 -31.27
CA ASP A 3 -12.10 14.79 -30.85
C ASP A 3 -12.76 13.41 -30.84
N GLU A 4 -12.13 12.47 -31.55
CA GLU A 4 -12.53 11.07 -31.65
C GLU A 4 -12.33 10.37 -30.30
N ILE A 5 -13.44 9.91 -29.73
CA ILE A 5 -13.46 8.99 -28.59
C ILE A 5 -13.12 7.60 -29.14
N CYS A 6 -11.94 7.10 -28.81
CA CYS A 6 -11.54 5.73 -29.13
C CYS A 6 -12.11 4.78 -28.07
N ILE A 7 -13.29 4.21 -28.33
CA ILE A 7 -13.85 3.09 -27.56
C ILE A 7 -13.22 1.81 -28.11
N LEU A 8 -12.44 1.10 -27.30
CA LEU A 8 -11.93 -0.22 -27.65
C LEU A 8 -13.10 -1.22 -27.56
N SER A 9 -13.63 -1.56 -28.73
CA SER A 9 -14.53 -2.68 -28.97
C SER A 9 -13.72 -3.96 -29.08
N SER A 10 -13.82 -4.86 -28.11
CA SER A 10 -13.42 -6.26 -28.28
C SER A 10 -14.68 -7.12 -28.29
N ASP A 11 -15.15 -7.45 -29.49
CA ASP A 11 -15.92 -8.66 -29.72
C ASP A 11 -14.95 -9.84 -29.56
N ASP A 12 -14.91 -10.42 -28.37
CA ASP A 12 -14.32 -11.73 -28.13
C ASP A 12 -15.33 -12.56 -27.32
N GLU A 13 -15.50 -13.80 -27.78
CA GLU A 13 -16.54 -14.76 -27.46
C GLU A 13 -16.93 -14.83 -25.97
N ALA A 14 -18.24 -14.86 -25.71
CA ALA A 14 -18.77 -15.17 -24.38
C ALA A 14 -18.26 -16.57 -23.93
N PRO A 15 -17.70 -16.70 -22.72
CA PRO A 15 -17.25 -18.00 -22.22
C PRO A 15 -18.46 -18.95 -22.08
N PRO A 16 -18.26 -20.27 -22.28
CA PRO A 16 -19.32 -21.26 -22.13
C PRO A 16 -19.91 -21.24 -20.71
N GLU A 17 -21.22 -21.49 -20.58
CA GLU A 17 -22.01 -21.44 -19.33
C GLU A 17 -21.59 -22.45 -18.23
N GLU A 18 -20.48 -23.17 -18.41
CA GLU A 18 -19.91 -24.05 -17.41
C GLU A 18 -18.85 -23.31 -16.58
N GLN A 19 -19.30 -22.71 -15.47
CA GLN A 19 -18.57 -22.38 -14.22
C GLN A 19 -19.09 -21.07 -13.58
N GLN A 20 -20.41 -20.88 -13.47
CA GLN A 20 -20.94 -19.92 -12.50
C GLN A 20 -20.89 -20.53 -11.10
N VAL A 21 -19.66 -20.70 -10.58
CA VAL A 21 -19.46 -20.85 -9.14
C VAL A 21 -20.10 -19.64 -8.49
N SER A 22 -21.02 -19.84 -7.54
CA SER A 22 -21.74 -18.72 -6.92
C SER A 22 -20.72 -17.71 -6.37
N ILE A 23 -21.02 -16.41 -6.43
CA ILE A 23 -20.11 -15.35 -5.92
C ILE A 23 -19.64 -15.69 -4.49
N LEU A 24 -20.53 -16.30 -3.70
CA LEU A 24 -20.25 -16.79 -2.37
C LEU A 24 -19.19 -17.91 -2.34
N GLU A 25 -19.26 -18.88 -3.24
CA GLU A 25 -18.27 -19.96 -3.37
C GLU A 25 -16.93 -19.46 -3.89
N GLN A 26 -16.91 -18.51 -4.85
CA GLN A 26 -15.67 -17.87 -5.30
C GLN A 26 -14.97 -17.15 -4.15
N ARG A 27 -15.74 -16.43 -3.32
CA ARG A 27 -15.22 -15.75 -2.13
C ARG A 27 -14.75 -16.73 -1.05
N LYS A 28 -15.45 -17.85 -0.87
CA LYS A 28 -14.99 -18.92 0.02
C LYS A 28 -13.67 -19.52 -0.45
N LEU A 29 -13.45 -19.65 -1.76
CA LEU A 29 -12.16 -20.09 -2.31
C LEU A 29 -11.07 -19.03 -2.10
N GLN A 30 -11.40 -17.75 -2.34
CA GLN A 30 -10.46 -16.63 -2.23
C GLN A 30 -10.01 -16.35 -0.78
N TYR A 31 -10.94 -16.43 0.17
CA TYR A 31 -10.72 -16.13 1.59
C TYR A 31 -10.70 -17.37 2.47
N GLY A 32 -10.74 -18.56 1.90
CA GLY A 32 -10.81 -19.83 2.64
C GLY A 32 -9.64 -20.04 3.60
N ALA A 33 -8.49 -19.38 3.34
CA ALA A 33 -7.35 -19.34 4.26
C ALA A 33 -7.64 -18.62 5.60
N LEU A 34 -8.72 -17.83 5.69
CA LEU A 34 -9.23 -17.32 6.96
C LEU A 34 -9.99 -18.39 7.76
N ILE A 35 -10.56 -19.39 7.09
CA ILE A 35 -11.27 -20.50 7.73
C ILE A 35 -10.30 -21.64 8.00
N GLY A 36 -9.73 -21.62 9.20
CA GLY A 36 -9.02 -22.76 9.76
C GLY A 36 -9.38 -22.91 11.22
N GLN A 37 -10.59 -23.38 11.53
CA GLN A 37 -10.91 -23.84 12.88
C GLN A 37 -11.71 -25.12 12.84
N GLY A 38 -11.21 -26.16 13.52
CA GLY A 38 -12.04 -27.32 13.88
C GLY A 38 -11.38 -28.69 13.79
N THR A 39 -10.36 -28.91 12.96
CA THR A 39 -9.68 -30.24 12.88
C THR A 39 -8.16 -30.19 12.73
N ASN A 40 -7.58 -29.01 12.49
CA ASN A 40 -6.16 -28.70 12.72
C ASN A 40 -6.07 -27.19 12.99
N LYS A 41 -5.56 -26.82 14.16
CA LYS A 41 -5.39 -25.44 14.69
C LYS A 41 -5.14 -24.40 13.59
N GLY A 42 -6.03 -23.42 13.40
CA GLY A 42 -5.74 -21.98 13.21
C GLY A 42 -4.61 -21.48 12.30
N SER A 43 -4.02 -22.29 11.40
CA SER A 43 -2.63 -22.08 10.97
C SER A 43 -2.43 -21.74 9.50
N THR A 44 -3.37 -21.05 8.84
CA THR A 44 -3.21 -20.70 7.43
C THR A 44 -2.84 -19.23 7.25
N TRP A 45 -1.78 -19.04 6.47
CA TRP A 45 -1.29 -17.75 6.03
C TRP A 45 -2.37 -17.01 5.22
N ILE A 46 -2.62 -15.73 5.54
CA ILE A 46 -3.57 -14.93 4.75
C ILE A 46 -2.85 -14.30 3.55
N ASN A 47 -3.50 -14.32 2.38
CA ASN A 47 -2.93 -13.80 1.14
C ASN A 47 -3.08 -12.27 1.02
N ASP A 48 -2.37 -11.70 0.03
CA ASP A 48 -2.34 -10.26 -0.26
C ASP A 48 -3.72 -9.67 -0.46
N ARG A 49 -4.57 -10.40 -1.17
CA ARG A 49 -5.92 -9.95 -1.49
C ARG A 49 -6.79 -9.84 -0.24
N THR A 50 -6.63 -10.75 0.72
CA THR A 50 -7.33 -10.72 2.00
C THR A 50 -6.94 -9.48 2.81
N VAL A 51 -5.64 -9.19 2.91
CA VAL A 51 -5.13 -8.00 3.62
C VAL A 51 -5.64 -6.72 2.96
N PHE A 52 -5.50 -6.62 1.64
CA PHE A 52 -5.93 -5.46 0.87
C PHE A 52 -7.44 -5.21 0.99
N ASP A 53 -8.27 -6.24 0.76
CA ASP A 53 -9.72 -6.09 0.80
C ASP A 53 -10.22 -5.78 2.20
N TYR A 54 -9.66 -6.44 3.22
CA TYR A 54 -10.01 -6.14 4.61
C TYR A 54 -9.73 -4.68 4.95
N LEU A 55 -8.49 -4.22 4.75
CA LEU A 55 -8.11 -2.85 5.10
C LEU A 55 -8.93 -1.83 4.32
N SER A 56 -9.17 -2.07 3.03
CA SER A 56 -9.91 -1.15 2.16
C SER A 56 -11.38 -1.02 2.56
N LEU A 57 -12.02 -2.13 2.94
CA LEU A 57 -13.43 -2.13 3.36
C LEU A 57 -13.59 -1.66 4.81
N LYS A 58 -12.64 -1.99 5.68
CA LYS A 58 -12.71 -1.68 7.11
C LYS A 58 -12.31 -0.23 7.43
N LEU A 59 -11.39 0.32 6.66
CA LEU A 59 -10.83 1.68 6.83
C LEU A 59 -11.05 2.51 5.55
N PRO A 60 -12.31 2.73 5.13
CA PRO A 60 -12.66 3.37 3.86
C PRO A 60 -12.29 4.85 3.81
N GLU A 61 -11.76 5.46 4.86
CA GLU A 61 -11.23 6.82 4.92
C GLU A 61 -9.71 6.90 4.68
N PHE A 62 -9.04 5.76 4.59
CA PHE A 62 -7.60 5.67 4.26
C PHE A 62 -7.41 5.30 2.79
N LEU A 63 -6.27 5.68 2.23
CA LEU A 63 -5.78 5.06 1.00
C LEU A 63 -5.00 3.81 1.39
N VAL A 64 -5.36 2.65 0.84
CA VAL A 64 -4.64 1.40 1.04
C VAL A 64 -3.90 1.08 -0.25
N ILE A 65 -2.59 0.89 -0.17
CA ILE A 65 -1.76 0.47 -1.31
C ILE A 65 -1.83 -1.05 -1.45
N GLU A 66 -1.96 -1.54 -2.68
CA GLU A 66 -1.94 -2.97 -2.95
C GLU A 66 -0.55 -3.56 -2.66
N PRO A 67 -0.43 -4.69 -1.92
CA PRO A 67 0.86 -5.25 -1.53
C PRO A 67 1.85 -5.48 -2.68
N LEU A 68 1.34 -5.83 -3.87
CA LEU A 68 2.13 -6.02 -5.09
C LEU A 68 3.00 -4.80 -5.45
N VAL A 69 2.54 -3.58 -5.16
CA VAL A 69 3.29 -2.34 -5.46
C VAL A 69 4.63 -2.30 -4.72
N LEU A 70 4.68 -2.92 -3.54
CA LEU A 70 5.83 -2.95 -2.65
C LEU A 70 6.71 -4.20 -2.87
N GLN A 71 6.36 -5.09 -3.80
CA GLN A 71 7.20 -6.24 -4.13
C GLN A 71 8.46 -5.84 -4.91
N ALA A 72 9.50 -6.65 -4.76
CA ALA A 72 10.74 -6.50 -5.50
C ALA A 72 10.49 -6.51 -7.02
N GLY A 73 11.14 -5.61 -7.74
CA GLY A 73 11.00 -5.47 -9.20
C GLY A 73 9.73 -4.75 -9.70
N TYR A 74 8.78 -4.40 -8.83
CA TYR A 74 7.65 -3.56 -9.24
C TYR A 74 8.13 -2.14 -9.60
N ASN A 75 7.90 -1.70 -10.84
CA ASN A 75 8.30 -0.37 -11.31
C ASN A 75 7.12 0.62 -11.25
N ILE A 76 7.13 1.52 -10.27
CA ILE A 76 6.05 2.50 -10.06
C ILE A 76 6.00 3.59 -11.15
N ASP A 77 7.11 3.91 -11.81
CA ASP A 77 7.14 4.90 -12.88
C ASP A 77 6.45 4.39 -14.14
N LEU A 78 6.61 3.09 -14.42
CA LEU A 78 5.99 2.42 -15.56
C LEU A 78 4.55 2.02 -15.27
N ARG A 79 4.29 1.42 -14.10
CA ARG A 79 3.00 0.80 -13.76
C ARG A 79 2.08 1.70 -12.94
N GLY A 80 2.58 2.81 -12.40
CA GLY A 80 1.86 3.62 -11.41
C GLY A 80 1.83 2.92 -10.05
N ILE A 81 1.09 3.50 -9.11
CA ILE A 81 0.81 2.92 -7.80
C ILE A 81 -0.63 2.43 -7.81
N ILE A 82 -0.87 1.19 -7.39
CA ILE A 82 -2.22 0.62 -7.29
C ILE A 82 -2.71 0.76 -5.85
N GLY A 83 -3.91 1.29 -5.66
CA GLY A 83 -4.51 1.42 -4.34
C GLY A 83 -6.03 1.37 -4.33
N SER A 84 -6.63 1.44 -3.15
CA SER A 84 -8.08 1.32 -2.93
C SER A 84 -8.89 2.56 -3.34
N ARG A 85 -8.22 3.67 -3.67
CA ARG A 85 -8.83 4.93 -4.11
C ARG A 85 -7.84 5.79 -4.90
N GLU A 86 -8.36 6.83 -5.55
CA GLU A 86 -7.56 7.80 -6.31
C GLU A 86 -7.02 8.97 -5.47
N ASP A 87 -7.53 9.13 -4.24
CA ASP A 87 -7.23 10.23 -3.34
C ASP A 87 -6.66 9.75 -1.98
N ALA A 88 -6.32 10.70 -1.09
CA ALA A 88 -5.83 10.42 0.26
C ALA A 88 -6.48 11.40 1.26
N PRO A 89 -7.79 11.25 1.56
CA PRO A 89 -8.59 12.30 2.19
C PRO A 89 -8.16 12.62 3.62
N LYS A 90 -7.62 11.65 4.35
CA LYS A 90 -7.05 11.85 5.70
C LYS A 90 -5.58 12.23 5.70
N GLY A 91 -4.93 12.27 4.52
CA GLY A 91 -3.48 12.42 4.43
C GLY A 91 -2.72 11.22 5.01
N VAL A 92 -3.39 10.11 5.29
CA VAL A 92 -2.79 8.88 5.80
C VAL A 92 -2.96 7.76 4.77
N VAL A 93 -1.87 7.02 4.55
CA VAL A 93 -1.82 5.91 3.60
C VAL A 93 -1.33 4.65 4.31
N LEU A 94 -2.03 3.54 4.10
CA LEU A 94 -1.66 2.22 4.59
C LEU A 94 -0.92 1.48 3.47
N MET A 95 0.27 0.97 3.78
CA MET A 95 1.19 0.32 2.84
C MET A 95 1.52 -1.09 3.35
N PRO A 96 0.57 -2.04 3.30
CA PRO A 96 0.84 -3.43 3.65
C PRO A 96 1.84 -4.03 2.64
N MET A 97 2.90 -4.64 3.14
CA MET A 97 3.95 -5.26 2.32
C MET A 97 4.13 -6.71 2.73
N GLN A 98 4.18 -7.60 1.74
CA GLN A 98 4.70 -8.95 1.93
C GLN A 98 6.19 -8.94 1.61
N HIS A 99 7.01 -9.32 2.59
CA HIS A 99 8.45 -9.52 2.42
C HIS A 99 8.80 -10.94 2.83
N GLU A 100 9.34 -11.72 1.91
CA GLU A 100 9.53 -13.17 2.07
C GLU A 100 8.23 -13.86 2.54
N ASN A 101 8.28 -14.56 3.68
CA ASN A 101 7.13 -15.13 4.38
C ASN A 101 6.84 -14.27 5.60
N HIS A 102 6.61 -12.97 5.41
CA HIS A 102 6.26 -12.04 6.47
C HIS A 102 5.41 -10.86 5.99
N TRP A 103 4.52 -10.38 6.86
CA TRP A 103 3.68 -9.21 6.62
C TRP A 103 4.18 -8.03 7.45
N ILE A 104 4.39 -6.90 6.77
CA ILE A 104 4.86 -5.64 7.35
C ILE A 104 3.81 -4.56 7.03
N LEU A 105 3.62 -3.60 7.92
CA LEU A 105 2.77 -2.44 7.66
C LEU A 105 3.58 -1.16 7.67
N GLY A 106 3.59 -0.44 6.55
CA GLY A 106 3.95 0.97 6.52
C GLY A 106 2.71 1.85 6.73
N ILE A 107 2.79 2.85 7.60
CA ILE A 107 1.79 3.92 7.71
C ILE A 107 2.45 5.23 7.33
N LEU A 108 2.05 5.80 6.19
CA LEU A 108 2.52 7.08 5.71
C LEU A 108 1.59 8.19 6.16
N GLU A 109 2.13 9.14 6.90
CA GLU A 109 1.52 10.44 7.22
C GLU A 109 2.02 11.47 6.20
N ILE A 110 1.25 11.71 5.12
CA ILE A 110 1.63 12.58 3.98
C ILE A 110 2.04 13.98 4.47
N GLN A 111 1.31 14.53 5.43
CA GLN A 111 1.53 15.87 5.98
C GLN A 111 2.83 15.97 6.79
N LEU A 112 3.32 14.87 7.34
CA LEU A 112 4.58 14.80 8.07
C LEU A 112 5.73 14.34 7.16
N GLY A 113 5.40 13.65 6.06
CA GLY A 113 6.34 12.92 5.22
C GLY A 113 7.10 11.86 5.98
N MET A 114 6.39 11.15 6.84
CA MET A 114 6.93 10.13 7.70
C MET A 114 6.21 8.82 7.42
N VAL A 115 6.97 7.74 7.28
CA VAL A 115 6.47 6.38 7.21
C VAL A 115 6.87 5.69 8.52
N ALA A 116 5.89 5.31 9.33
CA ALA A 116 6.09 4.43 10.47
C ALA A 116 5.95 2.98 10.00
N VAL A 117 6.98 2.17 10.23
CA VAL A 117 7.04 0.76 9.81
C VAL A 117 6.82 -0.14 11.02
N PHE A 118 5.77 -0.95 10.95
CA PHE A 118 5.43 -1.94 11.96
C PHE A 118 5.80 -3.33 11.46
N ASP A 119 6.76 -3.95 12.14
CA ASP A 119 7.15 -5.34 11.93
C ASP A 119 6.84 -6.14 13.21
N THR A 120 5.82 -7.00 13.16
CA THR A 120 5.40 -7.82 14.30
C THR A 120 6.39 -8.93 14.67
N LEU A 121 7.35 -9.27 13.80
CA LEU A 121 8.49 -10.13 14.12
C LEU A 121 9.64 -9.40 14.80
N ARG A 122 9.66 -8.05 14.73
CA ARG A 122 10.72 -7.20 15.27
C ARG A 122 12.11 -7.61 14.74
N LYS A 123 12.16 -7.92 13.45
CA LYS A 123 13.42 -8.24 12.77
C LYS A 123 14.02 -6.97 12.19
N GLU A 124 15.31 -7.03 11.97
CA GLU A 124 15.96 -6.05 11.11
C GLU A 124 15.45 -6.27 9.68
N LEU A 125 14.95 -5.20 9.06
CA LEU A 125 14.43 -5.24 7.70
C LEU A 125 15.54 -4.91 6.71
N ASP A 126 15.55 -5.60 5.58
CA ASP A 126 16.52 -5.37 4.50
C ASP A 126 16.43 -3.95 3.93
N GLU A 127 17.55 -3.42 3.44
CA GLU A 127 17.64 -2.08 2.82
C GLU A 127 16.60 -1.89 1.72
N ASP A 128 16.34 -2.93 0.93
CA ASP A 128 15.35 -2.93 -0.14
C ASP A 128 13.93 -2.62 0.36
N VAL A 129 13.55 -3.10 1.55
CA VAL A 129 12.24 -2.81 2.16
C VAL A 129 12.11 -1.32 2.45
N TRP A 130 13.14 -0.75 3.08
CA TRP A 130 13.19 0.68 3.44
C TRP A 130 13.13 1.56 2.20
N MET A 131 13.97 1.27 1.21
CA MET A 131 14.02 2.00 -0.06
C MET A 131 12.67 1.95 -0.78
N LYS A 132 12.04 0.78 -0.81
CA LYS A 132 10.77 0.58 -1.51
C LYS A 132 9.63 1.38 -0.87
N MET A 133 9.56 1.39 0.46
CA MET A 133 8.59 2.22 1.18
C MET A 133 8.86 3.72 0.96
N GLU A 134 10.14 4.11 0.97
CA GLU A 134 10.52 5.51 0.73
C GLU A 134 10.12 5.99 -0.67
N ASP A 135 10.34 5.17 -1.70
CA ASP A 135 10.03 5.50 -3.09
C ASP A 135 8.52 5.68 -3.32
N VAL A 136 7.73 4.74 -2.80
CA VAL A 136 6.26 4.83 -2.87
C VAL A 136 5.78 6.07 -2.09
N ALA A 137 6.30 6.32 -0.90
CA ALA A 137 5.95 7.48 -0.10
C ALA A 137 6.31 8.81 -0.79
N LYS A 138 7.49 8.92 -1.40
CA LYS A 138 7.90 10.09 -2.19
C LYS A 138 6.92 10.36 -3.32
N ALA A 139 6.55 9.33 -4.06
CA ALA A 139 5.60 9.44 -5.17
C ALA A 139 4.21 9.90 -4.68
N LEU A 140 3.72 9.36 -3.57
CA LEU A 140 2.43 9.72 -2.98
C LEU A 140 2.43 11.16 -2.43
N ILE A 141 3.48 11.58 -1.74
CA ILE A 141 3.60 12.97 -1.23
C ILE A 141 3.63 13.97 -2.39
N LYS A 142 4.36 13.68 -3.46
CA LYS A 142 4.37 14.50 -4.68
C LYS A 142 2.97 14.57 -5.32
N LYS A 143 2.24 13.45 -5.33
CA LYS A 143 0.90 13.34 -5.95
C LYS A 143 -0.18 14.06 -5.15
N PHE A 144 -0.11 13.97 -3.83
CA PHE A 144 -1.10 14.51 -2.89
C PHE A 144 -0.46 15.62 -2.04
N PRO A 145 -0.09 16.76 -2.65
CA PRO A 145 0.49 17.86 -1.91
C PRO A 145 -0.51 18.32 -0.84
N GLY A 146 -0.06 18.38 0.41
CA GLY A 146 -0.93 18.76 1.52
C GLY A 146 -1.61 20.11 1.26
N THR A 147 -2.93 20.17 1.46
CA THR A 147 -3.70 21.41 1.29
C THR A 147 -3.77 22.16 2.64
N GLY A 148 -3.41 23.45 2.66
CA GLY A 148 -3.53 24.31 3.85
C GLY A 148 -2.22 24.96 4.33
N SER A 149 -2.26 25.63 5.48
CA SER A 149 -1.12 26.38 6.06
C SER A 149 0.05 25.51 6.52
N ASN A 150 -0.16 24.20 6.62
CA ASN A 150 0.86 23.21 7.01
C ASN A 150 1.50 22.53 5.80
N HIS A 151 1.43 23.15 4.61
CA HIS A 151 2.04 22.62 3.41
C HIS A 151 3.56 22.43 3.62
N ARG A 152 4.03 21.18 3.52
CA ARG A 152 5.46 20.89 3.56
C ARG A 152 6.15 21.53 2.36
N THR A 153 7.22 22.26 2.63
CA THR A 153 8.11 22.80 1.58
C THR A 153 9.12 21.77 1.08
N SER A 154 9.22 20.61 1.74
CA SER A 154 10.19 19.55 1.44
C SER A 154 9.50 18.25 1.04
N ASN A 155 10.02 17.62 0.00
CA ASN A 155 9.68 16.25 -0.42
C ASN A 155 10.52 15.19 0.31
N ALA A 156 11.24 15.55 1.36
CA ALA A 156 11.99 14.59 2.17
C ALA A 156 11.02 13.57 2.79
N VAL A 157 11.42 12.30 2.81
CA VAL A 157 10.67 11.23 3.45
C VAL A 157 11.53 10.64 4.54
N TYR A 158 10.94 10.44 5.70
CA TYR A 158 11.57 9.75 6.83
C TYR A 158 10.87 8.42 7.00
N VAL A 159 11.55 7.33 6.70
CA VAL A 159 11.07 5.99 7.00
C VAL A 159 11.69 5.57 8.33
N ILE A 160 10.86 5.27 9.31
CA ILE A 160 11.28 4.92 10.66
C ILE A 160 10.62 3.62 11.09
N GLN A 161 11.37 2.78 11.81
CA GLN A 161 10.79 1.64 12.50
C GLN A 161 9.98 2.14 13.70
N ALA A 162 8.75 1.65 13.85
CA ALA A 162 7.99 1.83 15.10
C ALA A 162 8.76 1.13 16.24
N ARG A 163 8.78 1.72 17.43
CA ARG A 163 9.51 1.10 18.54
C ARG A 163 8.80 -0.16 18.99
N ASP A 164 9.57 -1.20 19.27
CA ASP A 164 9.06 -2.50 19.71
C ASP A 164 8.15 -2.43 20.94
N ASP A 165 8.35 -1.45 21.83
CA ASP A 165 7.55 -1.23 23.03
C ASP A 165 6.21 -0.51 22.77
N GLN A 166 5.86 -0.27 21.51
CA GLN A 166 4.64 0.45 21.12
C GLN A 166 3.55 -0.47 20.56
N TYR A 167 3.84 -1.75 20.28
CA TYR A 167 2.88 -2.65 19.64
C TYR A 167 3.14 -4.14 19.94
N ALA A 168 2.12 -4.97 19.66
CA ALA A 168 2.16 -6.42 19.86
C ALA A 168 3.27 -7.09 19.04
N MET A 169 4.07 -7.94 19.69
CA MET A 169 4.90 -8.92 19.01
C MET A 169 4.04 -10.10 18.58
N GLN A 170 4.31 -10.67 17.40
CA GLN A 170 3.65 -11.92 17.03
C GLN A 170 4.22 -13.10 17.81
N PHE A 171 3.38 -14.11 18.02
CA PHE A 171 3.70 -15.30 18.80
C PHE A 171 3.97 -16.54 17.93
N ASP A 172 3.74 -16.44 16.62
CA ASP A 172 3.86 -17.53 15.65
C ASP A 172 4.25 -17.00 14.26
N LEU A 173 4.26 -17.88 13.25
CA LEU A 173 4.65 -17.53 11.88
C LEU A 173 3.47 -17.11 10.98
N VAL A 174 2.23 -17.34 11.36
CA VAL A 174 1.06 -17.23 10.46
C VAL A 174 0.18 -16.02 10.75
N ASN A 175 0.37 -15.37 11.90
CA ASN A 175 -0.47 -14.28 12.38
C ASN A 175 0.06 -12.87 12.08
N CYS A 176 1.18 -12.73 11.37
CA CYS A 176 1.69 -11.43 10.91
C CYS A 176 0.63 -10.66 10.09
N GLY A 177 -0.07 -11.32 9.17
CA GLY A 177 -1.13 -10.72 8.35
C GLY A 177 -2.31 -10.18 9.18
N PRO A 178 -2.97 -11.01 10.00
CA PRO A 178 -3.99 -10.54 10.95
C PRO A 178 -3.51 -9.39 11.82
N LEU A 179 -2.30 -9.48 12.38
CA LEU A 179 -1.76 -8.46 13.26
C LEU A 179 -1.56 -7.12 12.56
N ILE A 180 -1.05 -7.07 11.33
CA ILE A 180 -0.95 -5.79 10.61
C ILE A 180 -2.32 -5.16 10.34
N CYS A 181 -3.34 -5.98 10.08
CA CYS A 181 -4.71 -5.50 9.92
C CYS A 181 -5.29 -4.92 11.22
N MET A 182 -5.06 -5.61 12.33
CA MET A 182 -5.48 -5.16 13.67
C MET A 182 -4.74 -3.87 14.08
N LEU A 183 -3.43 -3.79 13.81
CA LEU A 183 -2.62 -2.60 14.07
C LEU A 183 -3.13 -1.38 13.28
N ALA A 184 -3.44 -1.55 12.00
CA ALA A 184 -4.00 -0.45 11.19
C ALA A 184 -5.34 0.04 11.75
N CYS A 185 -6.22 -0.87 12.18
CA CYS A 185 -7.50 -0.52 12.79
C CYS A 185 -7.33 0.21 14.12
N ALA A 186 -6.47 -0.30 15.01
CA ALA A 186 -6.21 0.32 16.31
C ALA A 186 -5.48 1.67 16.17
N TYR A 187 -4.57 1.81 15.20
CA TYR A 187 -3.95 3.09 14.85
C TYR A 187 -5.01 4.13 14.44
N SER A 188 -5.92 3.75 13.54
CA SER A 188 -7.02 4.61 13.11
C SER A 188 -7.93 5.02 14.28
N ALA A 189 -8.32 4.05 15.12
CA ALA A 189 -9.21 4.26 16.25
C ALA A 189 -8.52 4.94 17.46
N ARG A 190 -7.19 5.11 17.43
CA ARG A 190 -6.37 5.57 18.56
C ARG A 190 -6.52 4.68 19.80
N GLU A 191 -6.56 3.37 19.57
CA GLU A 191 -6.70 2.33 20.58
C GLU A 191 -5.35 1.66 20.90
N SER A 192 -5.37 0.72 21.84
CA SER A 192 -4.20 -0.10 22.18
C SER A 192 -3.70 -0.87 20.96
N LEU A 193 -2.39 -0.83 20.72
CA LEU A 193 -1.71 -1.61 19.69
C LEU A 193 -1.21 -2.97 20.22
N PHE A 194 -1.62 -3.36 21.42
CA PHE A 194 -1.30 -4.64 22.05
C PHE A 194 -2.47 -5.61 21.95
N PHE A 195 -2.19 -6.79 21.42
CA PHE A 195 -3.16 -7.86 21.17
C PHE A 195 -2.61 -9.19 21.69
N ASN A 196 -3.49 -10.05 22.18
CA ASN A 196 -3.16 -11.41 22.55
C ASN A 196 -3.67 -12.42 21.49
N GLU A 197 -3.41 -13.71 21.70
CA GLU A 197 -3.83 -14.79 20.79
C GLU A 197 -5.36 -14.91 20.64
N ASP A 198 -6.12 -14.64 21.71
CA ASP A 198 -7.58 -14.66 21.68
C ASP A 198 -8.13 -13.52 20.81
N ASP A 199 -7.51 -12.34 20.83
CA ASP A 199 -7.88 -11.21 19.99
C ASP A 199 -7.69 -11.54 18.51
N ILE A 200 -6.57 -12.20 18.16
CA ILE A 200 -6.27 -12.62 16.79
C ILE A 200 -7.26 -13.70 16.32
N THR A 201 -7.58 -14.65 17.20
CA THR A 201 -8.53 -15.73 16.92
C THR A 201 -9.91 -15.17 16.61
N LYS A 202 -10.41 -14.26 17.47
CA LYS A 202 -11.67 -13.53 17.24
C LYS A 202 -11.63 -12.72 15.96
N TRP A 203 -10.51 -12.05 15.69
CA TRP A 203 -10.35 -11.27 14.46
C TRP A 203 -10.49 -12.13 13.21
N ARG A 204 -9.88 -13.33 13.18
CA ARG A 204 -9.96 -14.25 12.03
C ARG A 204 -11.40 -14.68 11.74
N GLU A 205 -12.14 -15.07 12.77
CA GLU A 205 -13.56 -15.47 12.65
C GLU A 205 -14.42 -14.32 12.12
N GLN A 206 -14.32 -13.16 12.76
CA GLN A 206 -15.11 -11.99 12.41
C GLN A 206 -14.76 -11.45 11.02
N THR A 207 -13.49 -11.50 10.64
CA THR A 207 -13.01 -11.01 9.34
C THR A 207 -13.48 -11.87 8.20
N PHE A 208 -13.47 -13.20 8.36
CA PHE A 208 -14.03 -14.09 7.35
C PHE A 208 -15.50 -13.77 7.10
N GLU A 209 -16.31 -13.69 8.16
CA GLU A 209 -17.72 -13.33 8.03
C GLU A 209 -17.91 -11.97 7.37
N PHE A 210 -17.12 -10.98 7.77
CA PHE A 210 -17.17 -9.63 7.22
C PHE A 210 -16.90 -9.63 5.71
N LEU A 211 -15.80 -10.22 5.26
CA LEU A 211 -15.40 -10.22 3.84
C LEU A 211 -16.39 -10.98 2.97
N VAL A 212 -16.94 -12.09 3.48
CA VAL A 212 -17.96 -12.87 2.77
C VAL A 212 -19.28 -12.10 2.65
N LYS A 213 -19.76 -11.53 3.76
CA LYS A 213 -21.05 -10.81 3.81
C LYS A 213 -21.04 -9.49 3.04
N THR A 214 -19.88 -8.87 2.86
CA THR A 214 -19.82 -7.49 2.34
C THR A 214 -20.22 -7.38 0.86
N GLU A 215 -20.31 -8.49 0.09
CA GLU A 215 -20.71 -8.57 -1.35
C GLU A 215 -20.02 -7.62 -2.35
N VAL A 216 -19.23 -6.66 -1.88
CA VAL A 216 -18.51 -5.65 -2.65
C VAL A 216 -17.12 -6.17 -3.00
N ASN A 217 -16.73 -6.01 -4.25
CA ASN A 217 -15.34 -6.17 -4.67
C ASN A 217 -14.68 -4.80 -4.55
N VAL A 218 -13.56 -4.72 -3.84
CA VAL A 218 -12.79 -3.48 -3.76
C VAL A 218 -12.25 -3.16 -5.15
N GLN A 219 -12.68 -2.01 -5.69
CA GLN A 219 -12.14 -1.46 -6.92
C GLN A 219 -10.72 -0.95 -6.65
N SER A 220 -9.79 -1.35 -7.50
CA SER A 220 -8.42 -0.83 -7.48
C SER A 220 -8.28 0.34 -8.45
N TYR A 221 -7.49 1.33 -8.05
CA TYR A 221 -7.24 2.55 -8.81
C TYR A 221 -5.76 2.70 -9.08
N ARG A 222 -5.45 3.22 -10.28
CA ARG A 222 -4.08 3.49 -10.70
C ARG A 222 -3.72 4.95 -10.45
N ILE A 223 -2.88 5.18 -9.46
CA ILE A 223 -2.32 6.48 -9.11
C ILE A 223 -1.04 6.68 -9.93
N VAL A 224 -1.08 7.58 -10.91
CA VAL A 224 0.10 7.92 -11.72
C VAL A 224 0.95 8.97 -10.98
N PRO A 225 2.21 8.66 -10.62
CA PRO A 225 3.12 9.62 -10.02
C PRO A 225 3.32 10.84 -10.94
N PRO A 226 3.51 12.05 -10.39
CA PRO A 226 3.86 13.22 -11.20
C PRO A 226 5.20 12.98 -11.90
N LYS A 227 5.27 13.21 -13.22
CA LYS A 227 6.55 13.20 -13.94
C LYS A 227 7.44 14.29 -13.35
N GLU A 228 8.71 13.97 -13.06
CA GLU A 228 9.67 15.02 -12.76
C GLU A 228 9.75 15.94 -13.98
N ALA A 229 9.47 17.23 -13.79
CA ALA A 229 9.67 18.20 -14.86
C ALA A 229 11.15 18.12 -15.26
N ASP A 230 11.43 17.83 -16.54
CA ASP A 230 12.78 17.78 -17.08
C ASP A 230 13.57 18.98 -16.55
N LYS A 231 14.62 18.70 -15.76
CA LYS A 231 15.50 19.74 -15.25
C LYS A 231 15.93 20.57 -16.46
N ALA A 232 15.46 21.82 -16.51
CA ALA A 232 15.75 22.74 -17.61
C ALA A 232 17.25 22.67 -17.97
N PRO A 233 17.61 22.61 -19.26
CA PRO A 233 19.00 22.41 -19.65
C PRO A 233 19.86 23.47 -18.98
N LYS A 234 20.89 23.01 -18.24
CA LYS A 234 21.88 23.89 -17.61
C LYS A 234 22.33 24.89 -18.66
N ARG A 235 21.97 26.17 -18.49
CA ARG A 235 22.38 27.27 -19.36
C ARG A 235 23.87 27.10 -19.64
N ALA A 236 24.19 26.86 -20.91
CA ALA A 236 25.57 26.76 -21.37
C ALA A 236 26.34 27.97 -20.86
N SER A 237 27.37 27.72 -20.04
CA SER A 237 28.29 28.73 -19.58
C SER A 237 28.92 29.39 -20.81
N LEU A 238 28.47 30.61 -21.11
CA LEU A 238 29.08 31.50 -22.10
C LEU A 238 30.56 31.62 -21.76
N LYS A 239 31.42 30.88 -22.49
CA LYS A 239 32.85 31.09 -22.49
C LYS A 239 33.10 32.52 -22.97
N LYS A 240 33.44 33.43 -22.05
CA LYS A 240 33.98 34.74 -22.37
C LYS A 240 35.30 34.53 -23.13
N THR A 241 35.25 34.63 -24.45
CA THR A 241 36.43 34.78 -25.29
C THR A 241 37.09 36.13 -24.96
N LYS A 242 38.17 36.08 -24.18
CA LYS A 242 39.01 37.24 -23.92
C LYS A 242 39.87 37.49 -25.17
N LYS A 243 39.45 38.44 -26.01
CA LYS A 243 40.30 38.98 -27.09
C LYS A 243 41.47 39.74 -26.46
N THR A 244 42.65 39.15 -26.46
CA THR A 244 43.91 39.86 -26.21
C THR A 244 44.23 40.70 -27.46
N LYS A 245 44.11 42.02 -27.35
CA LYS A 245 44.65 42.97 -28.34
C LYS A 245 46.18 43.02 -28.17
N LYS A 246 46.88 42.87 -29.29
CA LYS A 246 48.29 43.29 -29.48
C LYS A 246 48.45 44.76 -29.06
N ALA A 247 49.56 45.06 -28.40
CA ALA A 247 50.16 46.38 -28.40
C ALA A 247 51.59 46.25 -28.96
N SER A 248 51.95 47.27 -29.71
CA SER A 248 53.12 47.50 -30.55
C SER A 248 54.47 47.42 -29.85
#